data_AF-A0A1Q7NVT7-F1
#
_entry.id   AF-A0A1Q7NVT7-F1
#
_cell.length_a   1.000
_cell.length_b   1.000
_cell.length_c   1.000
_cell.angle_alpha   90.00
_cell.angle_beta   90.00
_cell.angle_gamma   90.00
#
_symmetry.space_group_name_H-M   'P 1'
#
loop_
_entity.id
_entity.type
_entity.pdbx_description
1 polymer ?
#
loop_
_entity_poly.entity_id
_entity_poly.type
_entity_poly.pdbx_seq_one_letter_code
_entity_poly.pdbx_strand_id
1 'polypeptide(L)'
;MTINTNVTAQPASTDIATRARDIARRLPGQARRQRLDTARLEYGPLYTLAEIHQRVAQTLPQKIGFIRRAVFQPIESYQGLIPDEALVKYDDAARSGLFSAFTVVTPTYFSQKQVDPWIVAQVDGAELYAVIAQWDDSEDAVS
;
A
#
# COMPACT_ATOMS: atom_id res chain seq x y z
N MET A 1 -55.52 33.69 6.43
CA MET A 1 -55.03 32.52 7.17
C MET A 1 -54.16 31.74 6.21
N THR A 2 -52.85 31.91 6.30
CA THR A 2 -51.89 31.49 5.27
C THR A 2 -51.20 30.22 5.74
N ILE A 3 -51.32 29.13 4.98
CA ILE A 3 -50.69 27.84 5.30
C ILE A 3 -49.37 27.79 4.53
N ASN A 4 -48.26 28.05 5.20
CA ASN A 4 -46.93 27.90 4.61
C ASN A 4 -46.48 26.43 4.77
N THR A 5 -46.73 25.60 3.77
CA THR A 5 -46.14 24.26 3.66
C THR A 5 -44.77 24.35 3.02
N ASN A 6 -43.73 24.66 3.79
CA ASN A 6 -42.36 24.35 3.40
C ASN A 6 -42.11 22.86 3.67
N VAL A 7 -42.48 22.00 2.71
CA VAL A 7 -42.02 20.62 2.70
C VAL A 7 -40.61 20.62 2.12
N THR A 8 -39.62 20.72 3.00
CA THR A 8 -38.23 20.39 2.65
C THR A 8 -38.13 18.87 2.52
N ALA A 9 -38.51 18.32 1.37
CA ALA A 9 -38.25 16.93 1.03
C ALA A 9 -36.79 16.80 0.55
N GLN A 10 -35.87 16.44 1.45
CA GLN A 10 -34.74 15.52 1.21
C GLN A 10 -33.98 15.33 2.55
N PRO A 11 -33.85 14.08 3.08
CA PRO A 11 -32.55 13.39 2.94
C PRO A 11 -32.65 11.84 2.88
N ALA A 12 -33.69 11.27 2.26
CA ALA A 12 -33.83 9.80 2.18
C ALA A 12 -32.66 9.12 1.43
N SER A 13 -32.02 9.80 0.48
CA SER A 13 -30.88 9.26 -0.29
C SER A 13 -29.58 9.16 0.52
N THR A 14 -29.32 10.09 1.43
CA THR A 14 -28.14 10.08 2.33
C THR A 14 -28.24 8.94 3.35
N ASP A 15 -29.46 8.65 3.82
CA ASP A 15 -29.74 7.52 4.71
C ASP A 15 -29.47 6.17 4.02
N ILE A 16 -29.96 5.99 2.79
CA ILE A 16 -29.71 4.78 2.01
C ILE A 16 -28.22 4.57 1.73
N ALA A 17 -27.48 5.63 1.35
CA ALA A 17 -26.05 5.51 1.05
C ALA A 17 -25.22 5.16 2.30
N THR A 18 -25.55 5.76 3.44
CA THR A 18 -24.88 5.47 4.73
C THR A 18 -25.18 4.04 5.17
N ARG A 19 -26.46 3.64 5.13
CA ARG A 19 -26.91 2.28 5.46
C ARG A 19 -26.31 1.23 4.52
N ALA A 20 -26.21 1.52 3.23
CA ALA A 20 -25.59 0.62 2.26
C ALA A 20 -24.08 0.44 2.54
N ARG A 21 -23.37 1.51 2.92
CA ARG A 21 -21.96 1.43 3.35
C ARG A 21 -21.80 0.59 4.61
N ASP A 22 -22.69 0.75 5.59
CA ASP A 22 -22.66 -0.05 6.81
C ASP A 22 -22.93 -1.53 6.54
N ILE A 23 -23.86 -1.84 5.66
CA ILE A 23 -24.13 -3.22 5.22
C ILE A 23 -22.92 -3.78 4.46
N ALA A 24 -22.35 -3.02 3.52
CA ALA A 24 -21.18 -3.42 2.74
C ALA A 24 -19.98 -3.73 3.64
N ARG A 25 -19.74 -2.94 4.69
CA ARG A 25 -18.68 -3.19 5.68
C ARG A 25 -18.84 -4.51 6.44
N ARG A 26 -20.07 -4.99 6.63
CA ARG A 26 -20.35 -6.26 7.32
C ARG A 26 -20.26 -7.48 6.41
N LEU A 27 -20.36 -7.28 5.09
CA LEU A 27 -20.27 -8.35 4.11
C LEU A 27 -18.81 -8.54 3.68
N PRO A 28 -18.15 -9.69 3.97
CA PRO A 28 -16.72 -9.86 3.74
C PRO A 28 -16.26 -9.56 2.31
N GLY A 29 -17.04 -9.98 1.31
CA GLY A 29 -16.74 -9.71 -0.10
C GLY A 29 -16.81 -8.23 -0.48
N GLN A 30 -17.77 -7.48 0.08
CA GLN A 30 -17.93 -6.05 -0.16
C GLN A 30 -16.87 -5.24 0.59
N ALA A 31 -16.57 -5.61 1.84
CA ALA A 31 -15.49 -5.00 2.61
C ALA A 31 -14.13 -5.18 1.93
N ARG A 32 -13.84 -6.39 1.41
CA ARG A 32 -12.62 -6.66 0.63
C ARG A 32 -12.56 -5.83 -0.65
N ARG A 33 -13.67 -5.76 -1.41
CA ARG A 33 -13.76 -4.94 -2.64
C ARG A 33 -13.48 -3.47 -2.32
N GLN A 34 -14.12 -2.95 -1.29
CA GLN A 34 -13.95 -1.57 -0.86
C GLN A 34 -12.50 -1.28 -0.47
N ARG A 35 -11.85 -2.17 0.30
CA ARG A 35 -10.42 -2.04 0.63
C ARG A 35 -9.53 -1.99 -0.60
N LEU A 36 -9.76 -2.87 -1.58
CA LEU A 36 -9.00 -2.88 -2.84
C LEU A 36 -9.19 -1.58 -3.64
N ASP A 37 -10.42 -1.08 -3.72
CA ASP A 37 -10.72 0.15 -4.46
C ASP A 37 -10.12 1.37 -3.74
N THR A 38 -10.20 1.43 -2.41
CA THR A 38 -9.53 2.48 -1.61
C THR A 38 -8.01 2.41 -1.74
N ALA A 39 -7.40 1.23 -1.60
CA ALA A 39 -5.96 1.07 -1.74
C ALA A 39 -5.48 1.49 -3.14
N ARG A 40 -6.26 1.20 -4.19
CA ARG A 40 -5.96 1.66 -5.56
C ARG A 40 -6.01 3.16 -5.72
N LEU A 41 -6.97 3.80 -5.05
CA LEU A 41 -7.14 5.23 -5.11
C LEU A 41 -6.01 5.97 -4.37
N GLU A 42 -5.61 5.46 -3.20
CA GLU A 42 -4.65 6.13 -2.33
C GLU A 42 -3.19 5.80 -2.67
N TYR A 43 -2.90 4.57 -3.07
CA TYR A 43 -1.53 4.07 -3.30
C TYR A 43 -1.24 3.70 -4.76
N GLY A 44 -2.22 3.89 -5.64
CA GLY A 44 -2.09 3.61 -7.07
C GLY A 44 -2.22 2.12 -7.42
N PRO A 45 -1.61 1.66 -8.51
CA PRO A 45 -1.77 0.28 -8.97
C PRO A 45 -1.35 -0.75 -7.92
N LEU A 46 -2.17 -1.79 -7.76
CA LEU A 46 -1.85 -2.93 -6.92
C LEU A 46 -1.24 -4.06 -7.74
N TYR A 47 -0.30 -4.77 -7.14
CA TYR A 47 0.51 -5.77 -7.80
C TYR A 47 0.41 -7.12 -7.10
N THR A 48 0.53 -8.19 -7.87
CA THR A 48 0.83 -9.52 -7.32
C THR A 48 2.25 -9.54 -6.75
N LEU A 49 2.53 -10.50 -5.87
CA LEU A 49 3.88 -10.69 -5.32
C LEU A 49 4.93 -10.90 -6.42
N ALA A 50 4.59 -11.64 -7.47
CA ALA A 50 5.47 -11.87 -8.62
C ALA A 50 5.81 -10.59 -9.38
N GLU A 51 4.83 -9.69 -9.57
CA GLU A 51 5.06 -8.39 -10.20
C GLU A 51 5.93 -7.48 -9.32
N ILE A 52 5.76 -7.50 -7.99
CA ILE A 52 6.66 -6.79 -7.06
C ILE A 52 8.09 -7.32 -7.19
N HIS A 53 8.28 -8.65 -7.15
CA HIS A 53 9.59 -9.27 -7.36
C HIS A 53 10.26 -8.77 -8.64
N GLN A 54 9.52 -8.79 -9.75
CA GLN A 54 10.04 -8.39 -11.05
C GLN A 54 10.38 -6.89 -11.08
N ARG A 55 9.48 -6.03 -10.61
CA ARG A 55 9.66 -4.57 -10.62
C ARG A 55 10.83 -4.14 -9.76
N VAL A 56 10.94 -4.68 -8.53
CA VAL A 56 12.05 -4.37 -7.64
C VAL A 56 13.35 -4.89 -8.24
N ALA A 57 13.40 -6.12 -8.73
CA ALA A 57 14.61 -6.63 -9.40
C ALA A 57 15.00 -5.77 -10.63
N GLN A 58 14.04 -5.17 -11.32
CA GLN A 58 14.29 -4.35 -12.50
C GLN A 58 14.88 -2.96 -12.20
N THR A 59 14.87 -2.49 -10.95
CA THR A 59 15.57 -1.23 -10.56
C THR A 59 17.08 -1.36 -10.75
N LEU A 60 17.62 -2.57 -10.60
CA LEU A 60 19.03 -2.81 -10.84
C LEU A 60 19.38 -2.79 -12.33
N PRO A 61 20.53 -2.21 -12.73
CA PRO A 61 21.04 -2.29 -14.10
C PRO A 61 21.21 -3.73 -14.63
N GLN A 62 21.38 -3.91 -15.94
CA GLN A 62 21.74 -5.24 -16.47
C GLN A 62 23.25 -5.43 -16.35
N LYS A 63 23.69 -6.54 -15.74
CA LYS A 63 25.10 -6.92 -15.64
C LYS A 63 25.27 -8.36 -16.12
N ILE A 64 26.18 -8.58 -17.07
CA ILE A 64 26.46 -9.90 -17.62
C ILE A 64 27.01 -10.79 -16.49
N GLY A 65 26.42 -11.99 -16.32
CA GLY A 65 26.81 -12.94 -15.27
C GLY A 65 26.14 -12.71 -13.90
N PHE A 66 25.26 -11.72 -13.76
CA PHE A 66 24.55 -11.41 -12.52
C PHE A 66 23.04 -11.56 -12.70
N ILE A 67 22.36 -12.27 -11.79
CA ILE A 67 20.91 -12.44 -11.82
C ILE A 67 20.27 -11.42 -10.90
N ARG A 68 19.38 -10.57 -11.43
CA ARG A 68 18.61 -9.64 -10.60
C ARG A 68 17.56 -10.39 -9.80
N ARG A 69 17.48 -10.10 -8.51
CA ARG A 69 16.53 -10.66 -7.56
C ARG A 69 16.02 -9.56 -6.62
N ALA A 70 15.07 -9.94 -5.78
CA ALA A 70 14.54 -9.12 -4.71
C ALA A 70 14.47 -9.96 -3.43
N VAL A 71 14.91 -9.40 -2.31
CA VAL A 71 14.84 -9.99 -0.98
C VAL A 71 13.69 -9.34 -0.23
N PHE A 72 12.86 -10.16 0.41
CA PHE A 72 11.68 -9.73 1.15
C PHE A 72 11.93 -9.96 2.63
N GLN A 73 11.76 -8.91 3.44
CA GLN A 73 11.91 -8.97 4.88
C GLN A 73 10.67 -8.31 5.53
N PRO A 74 9.98 -8.98 6.46
CA PRO A 74 8.97 -8.32 7.29
C PRO A 74 9.55 -7.04 7.90
N ILE A 75 8.78 -5.95 7.90
CA ILE A 75 9.29 -4.63 8.29
C ILE A 75 9.83 -4.63 9.74
N GLU A 76 9.25 -5.45 10.61
CA GLU A 76 9.64 -5.62 12.02
C GLU A 76 11.03 -6.28 12.17
N SER A 77 11.47 -7.01 11.15
CA SER A 77 12.76 -7.71 11.12
C SER A 77 13.83 -6.99 10.30
N TYR A 78 13.44 -5.94 9.57
CA TYR A 78 14.36 -5.19 8.72
C TYR A 78 15.39 -4.43 9.57
N GLN A 79 16.67 -4.66 9.27
CA GLN A 79 17.79 -4.10 10.05
C GLN A 79 18.41 -2.84 9.42
N GLY A 80 18.01 -2.47 8.21
CA GLY A 80 18.52 -1.26 7.55
C GLY A 80 17.82 0.00 8.07
N LEU A 81 18.43 1.16 7.84
CA LEU A 81 17.79 2.44 8.15
C LEU A 81 16.62 2.68 7.17
N ILE A 82 15.47 3.07 7.70
CA ILE A 82 14.34 3.55 6.91
C ILE A 82 14.31 5.07 7.07
N PRO A 83 14.44 5.86 5.99
CA PRO A 83 14.38 7.32 6.06
C PRO A 83 13.06 7.82 6.60
N ASP A 84 13.08 8.99 7.26
CA ASP A 84 11.92 9.59 7.92
C ASP A 84 10.71 9.72 6.98
N GLU A 85 10.91 10.11 5.72
CA GLU A 85 9.81 10.24 4.75
C GLU A 85 9.12 8.88 4.48
N ALA A 86 9.90 7.80 4.39
CA ALA A 86 9.36 6.46 4.19
C ALA A 86 8.66 5.95 5.46
N LEU A 87 9.17 6.30 6.65
CA LEU A 87 8.52 5.98 7.93
C LEU A 87 7.16 6.67 8.08
N VAL A 88 7.05 7.95 7.69
CA VAL A 88 5.78 8.67 7.73
C VAL A 88 4.75 8.03 6.78
N LYS A 89 5.15 7.71 5.54
CA LYS A 89 4.27 7.01 4.58
C LYS A 89 3.83 5.64 5.10
N TYR A 90 4.73 4.92 5.76
CA TYR A 90 4.41 3.67 6.44
C TYR A 90 3.39 3.87 7.57
N ASP A 91 3.58 4.86 8.46
CA ASP A 91 2.64 5.13 9.57
C ASP A 91 1.24 5.49 9.04
N ASP A 92 1.16 6.34 8.02
CA ASP A 92 -0.10 6.67 7.36
C ASP A 92 -0.80 5.44 6.80
N ALA A 93 -0.04 4.57 6.12
CA ALA A 93 -0.57 3.30 5.61
C ALA A 93 -1.00 2.34 6.71
N ALA A 94 -0.24 2.23 7.81
CA ALA A 94 -0.58 1.36 8.93
C ALA A 94 -1.88 1.83 9.62
N ARG A 95 -2.06 3.14 9.78
CA ARG A 95 -3.26 3.72 10.40
C ARG A 95 -4.51 3.65 9.53
N SER A 96 -4.37 3.47 8.22
CA SER A 96 -5.50 3.33 7.29
C SER A 96 -6.38 2.10 7.57
N GLY A 97 -5.81 1.04 8.16
CA GLY A 97 -6.49 -0.25 8.36
C GLY A 97 -6.74 -1.03 7.06
N LEU A 98 -6.11 -0.65 5.94
CA LEU A 98 -6.25 -1.31 4.64
C LEU A 98 -5.38 -2.56 4.50
N PHE A 99 -4.27 -2.64 5.25
CA PHE A 99 -3.20 -3.59 5.03
C PHE A 99 -3.05 -4.58 6.19
N SER A 100 -2.70 -5.83 5.87
CA SER A 100 -2.49 -6.90 6.85
C SER A 100 -1.02 -7.13 7.20
N ALA A 101 -0.10 -6.76 6.32
CA ALA A 101 1.33 -6.96 6.51
C ALA A 101 2.15 -5.96 5.70
N PHE A 102 3.30 -5.56 6.24
CA PHE A 102 4.27 -4.69 5.59
C PHE A 102 5.59 -5.42 5.40
N THR A 103 6.23 -5.20 4.26
CA THR A 103 7.47 -5.89 3.89
C THR A 103 8.41 -4.90 3.23
N VAL A 104 9.66 -4.91 3.68
CA VAL A 104 10.74 -4.22 2.99
C VAL A 104 11.28 -5.15 1.90
N VAL A 105 11.32 -4.65 0.68
CA VAL A 105 11.79 -5.36 -0.50
C VAL A 105 13.05 -4.68 -1.01
N THR A 106 14.18 -5.38 -0.95
CA THR A 106 15.47 -4.85 -1.38
C THR A 106 15.92 -5.55 -2.65
N PRO A 107 16.26 -4.82 -3.73
CA PRO A 107 16.82 -5.44 -4.91
C PRO A 107 18.24 -5.98 -4.63
N THR A 108 18.62 -7.05 -5.33
CA THR A 108 19.95 -7.65 -5.16
C THR A 108 20.42 -8.39 -6.41
N TYR A 109 21.73 -8.40 -6.68
CA TYR A 109 22.33 -9.29 -7.71
C TYR A 109 22.80 -10.64 -7.12
N PHE A 110 23.16 -10.65 -5.85
CA PHE A 110 23.67 -11.73 -4.97
C PHE A 110 23.56 -11.20 -3.54
N SER A 111 23.43 -12.04 -2.49
CA SER A 111 23.08 -11.70 -1.08
C SER A 111 23.62 -10.40 -0.41
N GLN A 112 24.51 -9.64 -1.06
CA GLN A 112 24.68 -8.22 -0.85
C GLN A 112 23.42 -7.41 -1.22
N LYS A 113 22.93 -6.66 -0.24
CA LYS A 113 21.89 -5.63 -0.46
C LYS A 113 22.42 -4.61 -1.45
N GLN A 114 21.54 -4.15 -2.33
CA GLN A 114 21.82 -3.06 -3.25
C GLN A 114 20.82 -1.95 -2.98
N VAL A 115 21.20 -0.74 -3.40
CA VAL A 115 20.44 0.50 -3.30
C VAL A 115 18.99 0.37 -3.81
N ASP A 116 18.13 1.26 -3.33
CA ASP A 116 16.70 1.38 -3.59
C ASP A 116 15.72 0.37 -2.94
N PRO A 117 15.63 0.24 -1.61
CA PRO A 117 14.59 -0.55 -0.95
C PRO A 117 13.19 0.06 -1.07
N TRP A 118 12.19 -0.82 -1.04
CA TRP A 118 10.76 -0.48 -1.15
C TRP A 118 10.04 -0.95 0.11
N ILE A 119 9.07 -0.19 0.63
CA ILE A 119 8.04 -0.74 1.52
C ILE A 119 6.84 -1.10 0.66
N VAL A 120 6.43 -2.35 0.73
CA VAL A 120 5.18 -2.83 0.14
C VAL A 120 4.25 -3.33 1.24
N ALA A 121 2.95 -3.22 1.01
CA ALA A 121 1.94 -3.64 1.97
C ALA A 121 0.89 -4.53 1.30
N GLN A 122 0.60 -5.68 1.91
CA GLN A 122 -0.45 -6.56 1.44
C GLN A 122 -1.81 -6.00 1.85
N VAL A 123 -2.71 -5.80 0.88
CA VAL A 123 -4.09 -5.41 1.18
C VAL A 123 -4.76 -6.54 1.95
N ASP A 124 -5.34 -6.23 3.10
CA ASP A 124 -5.97 -7.23 3.94
C ASP A 124 -7.01 -8.03 3.14
N GLY A 125 -7.10 -9.34 3.38
CA GLY A 125 -8.00 -10.24 2.69
C GLY A 125 -7.76 -10.40 1.18
N ALA A 126 -6.62 -9.93 0.63
CA ALA A 126 -6.28 -10.08 -0.78
C ALA A 126 -4.80 -10.44 -0.99
N GLU A 127 -4.49 -11.08 -2.12
CA GLU A 127 -3.12 -11.40 -2.54
C GLU A 127 -2.56 -10.29 -3.46
N LEU A 128 -2.83 -9.04 -3.10
CA LEU A 128 -2.41 -7.86 -3.84
C LEU A 128 -1.68 -6.89 -2.91
N TYR A 129 -0.64 -6.27 -3.45
CA TYR A 129 0.30 -5.44 -2.73
C TYR A 129 0.28 -4.02 -3.28
N ALA A 130 0.27 -3.04 -2.39
CA ALA A 130 0.55 -1.65 -2.71
C ALA A 130 2.03 -1.35 -2.50
N VAL A 131 2.58 -0.42 -3.28
CA VAL A 131 3.88 0.20 -2.99
C VAL A 131 3.62 1.42 -2.11
N ILE A 132 4.19 1.43 -0.91
CA ILE A 132 3.97 2.48 0.09
C ILE A 132 5.06 3.55 -0.01
N ALA A 133 6.31 3.11 -0.13
CA ALA A 133 7.45 3.99 -0.23
C ALA A 133 8.59 3.31 -1.00
N GLN A 134 9.44 4.14 -1.60
CA GLN A 134 10.72 3.78 -2.17
C GLN A 134 11.73 4.82 -1.70
N TRP A 135 12.92 4.41 -1.32
CA TRP A 135 14.02 5.31 -0.97
C TRP A 135 15.34 4.71 -1.43
N ASP A 136 16.36 5.56 -1.58
CA ASP A 136 17.71 5.11 -1.83
C ASP A 136 18.40 4.77 -0.50
N ASP A 137 19.09 3.62 -0.46
CA ASP A 137 19.90 3.16 0.69
C ASP A 137 21.38 3.52 0.49
N SER A 138 21.69 4.39 -0.48
CA SER A 138 23.02 4.95 -0.62
C SER A 138 23.36 5.72 0.66
N GLU A 139 24.29 5.15 1.44
CA GLU A 139 25.03 5.88 2.45
C GLU A 139 25.79 7.01 1.75
N ASP A 140 25.14 8.14 1.49
CA ASP A 140 25.84 9.43 1.45
C ASP A 140 26.22 9.74 2.90
N ALA A 141 27.28 9.05 3.34
CA ALA A 141 28.07 9.44 4.48
C ALA A 141 28.56 10.87 4.22
N VAL A 142 27.88 11.81 4.85
CA VAL A 142 28.34 13.18 5.08
C VAL A 142 29.82 13.11 5.45
N SER A 143 30.69 13.56 4.54
CA SER A 143 32.09 13.92 4.85
C SER A 143 32.15 15.37 5.31
#